data_AF-M3ELC4-F1
#
_entry.id   AF-M3ELC4-F1
#
_cell.length_a   1.000
_cell.length_b   1.000
_cell.length_c   1.000
_cell.angle_alpha   90.00
_cell.angle_beta   90.00
_cell.angle_gamma   90.00
#
_symmetry.space_group_name_H-M   'P 1'
#
loop_
_entity.id
_entity.type
_entity.pdbx_description
1 polymer ?
#
loop_
_entity_poly.entity_id
_entity_poly.type
_entity_poly.pdbx_seq_one_letter_code
_entity_poly.pdbx_strand_id
1 'polypeptide(L)' 'MKPGDKVKIIKRTFLHNGIFVHTNTIVEVISFDKDRLVVLFHDKEGFTHNIESLTPADVVPT' A
#
# COMPACT_ATOMS: atom_id res chain seq x y z
N MET A 1 -2.64 -0.24 -13.14
CA MET A 1 -2.91 -0.88 -11.84
C MET A 1 -4.36 -1.31 -11.83
N LYS A 2 -4.64 -2.50 -11.34
CA LYS A 2 -5.98 -3.07 -11.13
C LYS A 2 -6.00 -3.85 -9.81
N PRO A 3 -7.18 -4.11 -9.21
CA PRO A 3 -7.28 -5.01 -8.07
C PRO A 3 -6.58 -6.35 -8.33
N GLY A 4 -5.83 -6.84 -7.34
CA GLY A 4 -4.98 -8.03 -7.41
C GLY A 4 -3.55 -7.79 -7.92
N ASP A 5 -3.24 -6.62 -8.47
CA ASP A 5 -1.86 -6.27 -8.83
C ASP A 5 -1.00 -6.12 -7.57
N LYS A 6 0.26 -6.53 -7.65
CA LYS A 6 1.28 -6.19 -6.64
C LYS A 6 1.97 -4.91 -7.04
N VAL A 7 2.13 -4.01 -6.08
CA VAL A 7 2.80 -2.72 -6.24
C VAL A 7 3.79 -2.50 -5.11
N LYS A 8 4.83 -1.72 -5.37
CA LYS A 8 5.85 -1.34 -4.41
C LYS A 8 5.64 0.10 -3.96
N ILE A 9 5.61 0.31 -2.65
CA ILE A 9 5.47 1.65 -2.05
C ILE A 9 6.79 2.43 -2.24
N ILE A 10 6.74 3.59 -2.89
CA ILE A 10 7.88 4.51 -3.03
C ILE A 10 7.79 5.72 -2.10
N LYS A 11 6.63 5.94 -1.47
CA LYS A 11 6.44 6.93 -0.40
C LYS A 11 7.42 6.66 0.75
N ARG A 12 7.92 7.74 1.38
CA ARG A 12 8.72 7.65 2.61
C ARG A 12 7.95 6.92 3.70
N THR A 13 8.65 6.14 4.51
CA THR A 13 8.09 5.42 5.66
C THR A 13 7.15 6.31 6.47
N PHE A 14 5.97 5.79 6.79
CA PHE A 14 4.92 6.55 7.46
C PHE A 14 4.19 5.70 8.49
N LEU A 15 3.48 6.38 9.40
CA LEU A 15 2.63 5.74 10.40
C LEU A 15 1.20 5.67 9.85
N HIS A 16 0.61 4.47 9.86
CA HIS A 16 -0.77 4.23 9.51
C HIS A 16 -1.45 3.47 10.66
N ASN A 17 -2.39 4.11 11.36
CA ASN A 17 -3.14 3.49 12.47
C ASN A 17 -2.26 2.76 13.52
N GLY A 18 -1.11 3.35 13.86
CA GLY A 18 -0.17 2.76 14.83
C GLY A 18 0.88 1.81 14.24
N ILE A 19 0.85 1.57 12.93
CA ILE A 19 1.75 0.64 12.24
C ILE A 19 2.71 1.42 11.33
N PHE A 20 4.00 1.07 11.39
CA PHE A 20 5.00 1.63 10.49
C PHE A 20 4.98 0.91 9.14
N VAL A 21 4.64 1.64 8.09
CA VAL A 21 4.67 1.14 6.71
C VAL A 21 5.97 1.63 6.08
N HIS A 22 6.86 0.69 5.75
CA HIS A 22 8.19 1.01 5.23
C HIS A 22 8.17 1.26 3.72
N THR A 23 9.00 2.19 3.26
CA THR A 23 9.31 2.34 1.83
C THR A 23 9.84 1.02 1.25
N ASN A 24 9.58 0.78 -0.04
CA ASN A 24 9.88 -0.42 -0.80
C ASN A 24 9.11 -1.69 -0.39
N THR A 25 8.15 -1.59 0.53
CA THR A 25 7.22 -2.68 0.84
C THR A 25 6.37 -3.01 -0.39
N ILE A 26 6.18 -4.30 -0.66
CA ILE A 26 5.27 -4.81 -1.68
C ILE A 26 3.89 -5.03 -1.04
N VAL A 27 2.86 -4.48 -1.67
CA VAL A 27 1.47 -4.55 -1.22
C VAL A 27 0.56 -4.93 -2.39
N GLU A 28 -0.62 -5.46 -2.09
CA GLU A 28 -1.59 -5.86 -3.09
C GLU A 28 -2.66 -4.78 -3.27
N VAL A 29 -3.02 -4.44 -4.50
CA VAL A 29 -4.08 -3.47 -4.78
C VAL A 29 -5.44 -4.11 -4.50
N ILE A 30 -6.24 -3.53 -3.60
CA ILE A 30 -7.62 -3.96 -3.34
C ILE A 30 -8.59 -3.14 -4.18
N SER A 31 -8.36 -1.82 -4.23
CA SER A 31 -9.20 -0.88 -4.98
C SER A 31 -8.37 0.24 -5.56
N PHE A 32 -8.73 0.66 -6.76
CA PHE A 32 -8.07 1.73 -7.49
C PHE A 32 -9.11 2.58 -8.20
N ASP A 33 -9.19 3.85 -7.80
CA ASP A 33 -9.90 4.92 -8.48
C ASP A 33 -8.91 6.06 -8.79
N LYS A 34 -9.28 7.02 -9.64
CA LYS A 34 -8.40 8.07 -10.18
C LYS A 34 -7.44 8.67 -9.14
N ASP A 35 -7.96 9.02 -7.97
CA ASP A 35 -7.19 9.67 -6.91
C ASP A 35 -7.04 8.82 -5.63
N ARG A 36 -7.72 7.67 -5.55
CA ARG A 36 -7.77 6.84 -4.34
C ARG A 36 -7.21 5.45 -4.62
N LEU A 37 -6.20 5.08 -3.85
CA LEU A 37 -5.61 3.74 -3.87
C LEU A 37 -5.79 3.10 -2.50
N VAL A 38 -6.38 1.90 -2.49
CA VAL A 38 -6.48 1.06 -1.29
C VAL A 38 -5.67 -0.20 -1.53
N VAL A 39 -4.73 -0.47 -0.62
CA VAL A 39 -3.86 -1.65 -0.70
C VAL A 39 -3.93 -2.51 0.55
N LEU A 40 -3.72 -3.81 0.38
CA LEU A 40 -3.54 -4.78 1.43
C LEU A 40 -2.06 -4.83 1.82
N PHE A 41 -1.78 -4.49 3.07
CA PHE A 41 -0.45 -4.56 3.66
C PHE A 41 -0.41 -5.71 4.68
N HIS A 42 0.65 -6.51 4.61
CA HIS A 42 0.96 -7.54 5.60
C HIS A 42 2.08 -7.03 6.49
N ASP A 43 1.81 -6.91 7.78
CA ASP A 43 2.85 -6.57 8.74
C ASP A 43 3.77 -7.78 9.03
N LYS A 44 4.81 -7.54 9.82
CA LYS A 44 5.80 -8.57 10.18
C LYS A 44 5.23 -9.64 11.12
N GLU A 45 4.11 -9.37 11.77
CA GLU A 45 3.43 -10.28 12.70
C GLU A 45 2.39 -11.14 11.97
N GLY A 46 2.16 -10.86 10.68
CA GLY A 46 1.24 -11.60 9.81
C GLY A 46 -0.18 -11.02 9.76
N PHE A 47 -0.43 -9.87 10.40
CA PHE A 47 -1.73 -9.21 10.32
C PHE A 47 -1.86 -8.39 9.04
N THR A 48 -3.08 -8.35 8.53
CA THR A 48 -3.44 -7.62 7.31
C THR A 48 -4.09 -6.29 7.62
N HIS A 49 -3.66 -5.24 6.93
CA HIS A 49 -4.15 -3.88 7.10
C HIS A 49 -4.49 -3.25 5.76
N ASN A 50 -5.62 -2.55 5.70
CA ASN A 50 -6.00 -1.78 4.52
C ASN A 50 -5.40 -0.39 4.63
N ILE A 51 -4.47 -0.05 3.74
CA ILE A 51 -3.89 1.28 3.68
C ILE A 51 -4.66 2.11 2.65
N GLU A 52 -5.37 3.13 3.13
CA GLU A 52 -6.17 4.04 2.31
C GLU A 52 -5.51 5.42 2.13
N SER A 53 -4.38 5.67 2.79
CA SER A 53 -3.65 6.95 2.78
C SER A 53 -2.62 7.06 1.63
N LEU A 54 -2.69 6.14 0.67
CA LEU A 54 -1.81 6.12 -0.50
C LEU A 54 -2.54 6.64 -1.73
N THR A 55 -1.77 7.26 -2.60
CA THR A 55 -2.21 7.72 -3.93
C THR A 55 -1.48 6.93 -5.02
N PRO A 56 -1.92 7.00 -6.29
CA PRO A 56 -1.23 6.34 -7.39
C PRO A 56 0.23 6.80 -7.56
N ALA A 57 0.56 8.03 -7.14
CA ALA A 57 1.92 8.57 -7.19
C ALA A 57 2.86 8.01 -6.10
N ASP A 58 2.30 7.36 -5.07
CA ASP A 58 3.05 6.82 -3.94
C ASP A 58 3.56 5.39 -4.19
N VAL A 59 3.21 4.78 -5.33
CA VAL A 59 3.50 3.37 -5.65
C VAL A 59 3.98 3.20 -7.08
N VAL A 60 4.67 2.08 -7.34
CA VAL A 60 5.03 1.64 -8.69
C VAL A 60 4.68 0.16 -8.89
N PRO A 61 4.27 -0.28 -10.08
CA PRO A 61 4.10 -1.70 -10.38
C PRO A 61 5.41 -2.47 -10.18
N THR A 62 5.31 -3.71 -9.67
CA THR A 62 6.43 -4.66 -9.55
C THR A 62 6.50 -5.62 -10.72
#